data_AF-A0A947HL34-F1
#
_entry.id   AF-A0A947HL34-F1
#
_cell.length_a   1.000
_cell.length_b   1.000
_cell.length_c   1.000
_cell.angle_alpha   90.00
_cell.angle_beta   90.00
_cell.angle_gamma   90.00
#
_symmetry.space_group_name_H-M   'P 1'
#
loop_
_entity.id
_entity.type
_entity.pdbx_description
1 polymer ?
#
loop_
_entity_poly.entity_id
_entity_poly.type
_entity_poly.pdbx_seq_one_letter_code
_entity_poly.pdbx_strand_id
1 'polypeptide(L)'
;MSDDGRSDTPGVPSTTPARARTGACGVHPDREAVDVCGRCRRELCLTCAQWLAGATYCPDHFGPEYRRRSRNRWLMSGGILLLIASVTAIVLRADRQRRAEEERYGTHKAEIERLRVAVEKDVCNRPNATALADHLSAAGFEDEALAALSRVVDRCPPDRQTTERVLELYRKAGDRPNALALAERYVKDHPEAAVGYAVRGALALETGGTAQARQDLEQAVTLNPGHEDAALALADLVEPTDGCRAADVLDDLLGFASPKGGPELRVRANRLRERGRCPRERIEGGKAVVPFVREDDVMIVEVLVNDMVKAKMILDTGASSVALTAEFAERAGLDWRSGERFYVGTAGGVTTARRVKLDSLMLGPARVDGVQASVVSAMDFDDGTDGLLGNTFLSHFEIVVNAEARTVTLTPRQR
;
A
#
# COMPACT_ATOMS: atom_id res chain seq x y z
N MET A 1 -68.97 -44.34 -39.93
CA MET A 1 -69.19 -43.76 -41.27
C MET A 1 -68.30 -42.53 -41.34
N SER A 2 -67.30 -42.40 -42.19
CA SER A 2 -66.61 -43.24 -43.15
C SER A 2 -65.33 -42.46 -43.49
N ASP A 3 -64.25 -43.17 -43.77
CA ASP A 3 -63.15 -42.86 -44.73
C ASP A 3 -62.49 -41.46 -44.71
N ASP A 4 -61.19 -41.28 -44.93
CA ASP A 4 -60.14 -42.13 -45.47
C ASP A 4 -58.80 -41.40 -45.22
N GLY A 5 -57.67 -42.10 -45.33
CA GLY A 5 -56.45 -41.42 -45.81
C GLY A 5 -55.20 -41.38 -44.92
N ARG A 6 -54.59 -42.57 -44.77
CA ARG A 6 -53.17 -42.86 -45.08
C ARG A 6 -52.04 -42.30 -44.19
N SER A 7 -51.51 -43.21 -43.38
CA SER A 7 -50.20 -43.17 -42.72
C SER A 7 -49.14 -43.88 -43.57
N ASP A 8 -47.96 -43.27 -43.71
CA ASP A 8 -46.76 -43.91 -44.26
C ASP A 8 -45.70 -44.05 -43.15
N THR A 9 -45.41 -45.28 -42.74
CA THR A 9 -44.21 -45.68 -41.99
C THR A 9 -43.39 -46.66 -42.82
N PRO A 10 -42.05 -46.68 -42.68
CA PRO A 10 -41.15 -47.36 -43.61
C PRO A 10 -41.16 -48.88 -43.43
N GLY A 11 -41.30 -49.59 -44.55
CA GLY A 11 -41.30 -51.05 -44.62
C GLY A 11 -39.94 -51.67 -44.29
N VAL A 12 -40.00 -52.72 -43.48
CA VAL A 12 -38.96 -53.73 -43.24
C VAL A 12 -38.66 -54.47 -44.56
N PRO A 13 -37.38 -54.73 -44.93
CA PRO A 13 -37.09 -55.55 -46.10
C PRO A 13 -37.36 -57.02 -45.80
N SER A 14 -38.16 -57.61 -46.68
CA SER A 14 -38.59 -59.00 -46.69
C SER A 14 -37.42 -59.97 -46.90
N THR A 15 -37.25 -60.90 -45.96
CA THR A 15 -36.43 -62.11 -46.12
C THR A 15 -37.17 -63.09 -47.04
N THR A 16 -36.77 -63.15 -48.32
CA THR A 16 -37.13 -64.29 -49.19
C THR A 16 -35.94 -65.24 -49.23
N PRO A 17 -36.12 -66.57 -49.02
CA PRO A 17 -35.00 -67.48 -48.92
C PRO A 17 -34.37 -67.71 -50.31
N ALA A 18 -33.05 -67.65 -50.34
CA ALA A 18 -32.24 -67.92 -51.52
C ALA A 18 -32.50 -69.34 -52.03
N ARG A 19 -32.86 -69.47 -53.32
CA ARG A 19 -32.72 -70.73 -54.06
C ARG A 19 -31.26 -71.15 -53.98
N ALA A 20 -30.98 -72.33 -53.40
CA ALA A 20 -29.68 -72.97 -53.48
C ALA A 20 -29.25 -73.06 -54.95
N ARG A 21 -28.20 -72.34 -55.32
CA ARG A 21 -27.57 -72.40 -56.63
C ARG A 21 -26.24 -73.12 -56.45
N THR A 22 -26.15 -74.31 -57.00
CA THR A 22 -24.95 -75.15 -56.95
C THR A 22 -23.92 -74.58 -57.92
N GLY A 23 -23.10 -73.65 -57.43
CA GLY A 23 -21.99 -73.06 -58.17
C GLY A 23 -20.88 -72.59 -57.24
N ALA A 24 -19.64 -72.66 -57.71
CA ALA A 24 -18.46 -72.25 -56.95
C ALA A 24 -18.13 -70.79 -57.22
N CYS A 25 -17.56 -70.09 -56.23
CA CYS A 25 -17.15 -68.72 -56.40
C CYS A 25 -16.11 -68.61 -57.52
N GLY A 26 -16.32 -67.68 -58.45
CA GLY A 26 -15.42 -67.45 -59.59
C GLY A 26 -14.06 -66.84 -59.22
N VAL A 27 -13.80 -66.60 -57.93
CA VAL A 27 -12.50 -66.20 -57.36
C VAL A 27 -11.92 -67.32 -56.48
N HIS A 28 -12.78 -68.04 -55.75
CA HIS A 28 -12.42 -69.13 -54.83
C HIS A 28 -13.19 -70.41 -55.21
N PRO A 29 -12.64 -71.27 -56.07
CA PRO A 29 -13.35 -72.44 -56.62
C PRO A 29 -13.76 -73.47 -55.56
N ASP A 30 -13.12 -73.43 -54.39
CA ASP A 30 -13.36 -74.27 -53.22
C ASP A 30 -14.53 -73.78 -52.35
N ARG A 31 -15.10 -72.60 -52.63
CA ARG A 31 -16.16 -71.99 -51.82
C ARG A 31 -17.47 -71.87 -52.58
N GLU A 32 -18.56 -72.19 -51.91
CA GLU A 32 -19.91 -72.05 -52.45
C GLU A 32 -20.25 -70.58 -52.74
N ALA A 33 -20.87 -70.34 -53.90
CA ALA A 33 -21.36 -69.04 -54.28
C ALA A 33 -22.73 -68.74 -53.65
N VAL A 34 -22.87 -67.54 -53.10
CA VAL A 34 -24.11 -67.08 -52.43
C VAL A 34 -24.72 -65.85 -53.11
N ASP A 35 -23.95 -65.17 -53.96
CA ASP A 35 -24.41 -63.98 -54.69
C ASP A 35 -23.71 -63.87 -56.06
N VAL A 36 -24.14 -62.92 -56.90
CA VAL A 36 -23.60 -62.68 -58.24
C VAL A 36 -23.21 -61.21 -58.40
N CYS A 37 -22.04 -60.95 -58.96
CA CYS A 37 -21.63 -59.58 -59.25
C CYS A 37 -22.62 -58.93 -60.24
N GLY A 38 -23.22 -57.80 -59.85
CA GLY A 38 -24.14 -57.03 -60.68
C GLY A 38 -23.51 -56.46 -61.97
N ARG A 39 -22.18 -56.44 -62.08
CA ARG A 39 -21.45 -55.93 -63.26
C ARG A 39 -20.96 -57.03 -64.19
N CYS A 40 -20.10 -57.92 -63.70
CA CYS A 40 -19.47 -58.95 -64.54
C CYS A 40 -20.19 -60.31 -64.48
N ARG A 41 -21.27 -60.41 -63.70
CA ARG A 41 -22.11 -61.61 -63.55
C ARG A 41 -21.36 -62.85 -63.04
N ARG A 42 -20.15 -62.69 -62.49
CA ARG A 42 -19.38 -63.73 -61.82
C ARG A 42 -20.04 -64.12 -60.49
N GLU A 43 -20.06 -65.41 -60.18
CA GLU A 43 -20.54 -65.94 -58.90
C GLU A 43 -19.56 -65.64 -57.75
N LEU A 44 -20.07 -65.24 -56.59
CA LEU A 44 -19.32 -64.73 -55.45
C LEU A 44 -19.69 -65.50 -54.17
N CYS A 45 -18.68 -65.92 -53.40
CA CYS A 45 -18.89 -66.37 -52.03
C CYS A 45 -19.20 -65.17 -51.13
N LEU A 46 -19.70 -65.43 -49.92
CA LEU A 46 -20.09 -64.40 -48.96
C LEU A 46 -18.97 -63.37 -48.70
N THR A 47 -17.73 -63.85 -48.64
CA THR A 47 -16.53 -63.02 -48.45
C THR A 47 -16.23 -62.09 -49.63
N CYS A 48 -16.56 -62.53 -50.85
CA CYS A 48 -16.31 -61.76 -52.08
C CYS A 48 -17.48 -60.83 -52.45
N ALA A 49 -18.67 -61.05 -51.88
CA ALA A 49 -19.84 -60.22 -52.09
C ALA A 49 -19.71 -58.88 -51.34
N GLN A 50 -19.39 -57.81 -52.05
CA GLN A 50 -19.26 -56.46 -51.48
C GLN A 50 -20.43 -55.59 -51.95
N TRP A 51 -21.15 -54.95 -51.03
CA TRP A 51 -22.34 -54.15 -51.33
C TRP A 51 -21.99 -52.67 -51.52
N LEU A 52 -22.28 -52.13 -52.70
CA LEU A 52 -22.13 -50.70 -53.01
C LEU A 52 -23.42 -50.17 -53.65
N ALA A 53 -23.99 -49.09 -53.11
CA ALA A 53 -25.19 -48.44 -53.64
C ALA A 53 -26.38 -49.40 -53.90
N GLY A 54 -26.53 -50.44 -53.07
CA GLY A 54 -27.62 -51.41 -53.17
C GLY A 54 -27.40 -52.56 -54.15
N ALA A 55 -26.22 -52.66 -54.78
CA ALA A 55 -25.86 -53.78 -55.65
C ALA A 55 -24.56 -54.47 -55.19
N THR A 56 -24.45 -55.77 -55.41
CA THR A 56 -23.28 -56.59 -55.06
C THR A 56 -22.23 -56.55 -56.17
N TYR A 57 -20.97 -56.24 -55.83
CA TYR A 57 -19.84 -56.20 -56.76
C TYR A 57 -18.69 -57.10 -56.28
N CYS A 58 -17.90 -57.62 -57.22
CA CYS A 58 -16.67 -58.35 -56.90
C CYS A 58 -15.52 -57.37 -56.55
N PRO A 59 -14.45 -57.83 -55.87
CA PRO A 59 -13.32 -56.99 -55.47
C PRO A 59 -12.68 -56.22 -56.64
N ASP A 60 -12.64 -56.81 -57.83
CA ASP A 60 -12.06 -56.20 -59.05
C ASP A 60 -12.80 -54.90 -59.48
N HIS A 61 -14.04 -54.72 -59.05
CA HIS A 61 -14.87 -53.56 -59.37
C HIS A 61 -15.03 -52.59 -58.21
N PHE A 62 -14.39 -52.86 -57.08
CA PHE A 62 -14.37 -51.99 -55.90
C PHE A 62 -13.38 -50.82 -56.13
N GLY A 63 -13.71 -49.97 -57.09
CA GLY A 63 -12.87 -48.91 -57.63
C GLY A 63 -13.13 -47.49 -57.07
N PRO A 64 -12.63 -46.44 -57.77
CA PRO A 64 -12.33 -45.10 -57.24
C PRO A 64 -13.48 -44.30 -56.61
N GLU A 65 -14.73 -44.71 -56.75
CA GLU A 65 -15.89 -44.02 -56.18
C GLU A 65 -15.98 -44.12 -54.65
N TYR A 66 -15.54 -45.23 -54.05
CA TYR A 66 -15.45 -45.37 -52.59
C TYR A 66 -14.49 -44.34 -51.98
N ARG A 67 -13.35 -44.08 -52.65
CA ARG A 67 -12.36 -43.07 -52.23
C ARG A 67 -12.90 -41.64 -52.29
N ARG A 68 -13.85 -41.33 -53.18
CA ARG A 68 -14.41 -39.97 -53.31
C ARG A 68 -15.38 -39.63 -52.17
N ARG A 69 -16.21 -40.60 -51.74
CA ARG A 69 -17.21 -40.39 -50.67
C ARG A 69 -16.59 -40.35 -49.27
N SER A 70 -15.54 -41.13 -49.02
CA SER A 70 -14.77 -41.01 -47.77
C SER A 70 -14.02 -39.69 -47.69
N ARG A 71 -13.39 -39.24 -48.80
CA ARG A 71 -12.64 -37.97 -48.85
C ARG A 71 -13.51 -36.73 -48.60
N ASN A 72 -14.74 -36.68 -49.15
CA ASN A 72 -15.63 -35.53 -48.91
C ASN A 72 -16.20 -35.50 -47.47
N ARG A 73 -16.45 -36.66 -46.83
CA ARG A 73 -16.82 -36.69 -45.40
C ARG A 73 -15.66 -36.22 -44.51
N TRP A 74 -14.44 -36.65 -44.80
CA TRP A 74 -13.24 -36.21 -44.08
C TRP A 74 -12.96 -34.71 -44.25
N LEU A 75 -13.15 -34.14 -45.44
CA LEU A 75 -12.98 -32.69 -45.67
C LEU A 75 -14.03 -31.85 -44.93
N MET A 76 -15.30 -32.27 -44.95
CA MET A 76 -16.37 -31.55 -44.24
C MET A 76 -16.22 -31.65 -42.72
N SER A 77 -15.91 -32.84 -42.19
CA SER A 77 -15.66 -33.02 -40.74
C SER A 77 -14.40 -32.31 -40.27
N GLY A 78 -13.33 -32.31 -41.08
CA GLY A 78 -12.08 -31.60 -40.78
C GLY A 78 -12.26 -30.08 -40.76
N GLY A 79 -13.04 -29.52 -41.70
CA GLY A 79 -13.34 -28.09 -41.74
C GLY A 79 -14.12 -27.60 -40.52
N ILE A 80 -15.12 -28.37 -40.07
CA ILE A 80 -15.90 -28.05 -38.86
C ILE A 80 -15.02 -28.10 -37.61
N LEU A 81 -14.16 -29.11 -37.47
CA LEU A 81 -13.22 -29.21 -36.34
C LEU A 81 -12.23 -28.05 -36.30
N LEU A 82 -11.71 -27.61 -37.46
CA LEU A 82 -10.82 -26.45 -37.54
C LEU A 82 -11.53 -25.15 -37.16
N LEU A 83 -12.79 -24.96 -37.57
CA LEU A 83 -13.59 -23.79 -37.17
C LEU A 83 -13.87 -23.78 -35.67
N ILE A 84 -14.27 -24.92 -35.10
CA ILE A 84 -14.50 -25.05 -33.65
C ILE A 84 -13.21 -24.77 -32.88
N ALA A 85 -12.08 -25.34 -33.31
CA ALA A 85 -10.78 -25.10 -32.68
C ALA A 85 -10.37 -23.62 -32.77
N SER A 86 -10.63 -22.96 -33.92
CA SER A 86 -10.32 -21.54 -34.12
C SER A 86 -11.18 -20.64 -33.23
N VAL A 87 -12.50 -20.86 -33.17
CA VAL A 87 -13.41 -20.12 -32.30
C VAL A 87 -13.06 -20.35 -30.83
N THR A 88 -12.78 -21.60 -30.44
CA THR A 88 -12.35 -21.93 -29.07
C THR A 88 -11.03 -21.24 -28.72
N ALA A 89 -10.05 -21.20 -29.62
CA ALA A 89 -8.80 -20.49 -29.41
C ALA A 89 -9.00 -18.97 -29.26
N ILE A 90 -9.93 -18.38 -30.01
CA ILE A 90 -10.31 -16.96 -29.89
C ILE A 90 -10.96 -16.70 -28.53
N VAL A 91 -11.93 -17.53 -28.12
CA VAL A 91 -12.60 -17.41 -26.81
C VAL A 91 -11.59 -17.59 -25.67
N LEU A 92 -10.70 -18.58 -25.75
CA LEU A 92 -9.67 -18.79 -24.74
C LEU A 92 -8.62 -17.67 -24.71
N ARG A 93 -8.28 -17.06 -25.84
CA ARG A 93 -7.41 -15.86 -25.87
C ARG A 93 -8.12 -14.67 -25.23
N ALA A 94 -9.38 -14.43 -25.58
CA ALA A 94 -10.17 -13.34 -25.00
C ALA A 94 -10.38 -13.54 -23.50
N ASP A 95 -10.63 -14.76 -23.04
CA ASP A 95 -10.75 -15.10 -21.61
C ASP A 95 -9.42 -14.94 -20.87
N ARG A 96 -8.30 -15.38 -21.45
CA ARG A 96 -6.96 -15.12 -20.87
C ARG A 96 -6.63 -13.64 -20.79
N GLN A 97 -6.95 -12.86 -21.82
CA GLN A 97 -6.74 -11.41 -21.80
C GLN A 97 -7.61 -10.73 -20.73
N ARG A 98 -8.90 -11.10 -20.64
CA ARG A 98 -9.79 -10.58 -19.60
C ARG A 98 -9.32 -10.92 -18.20
N ARG A 99 -8.90 -12.17 -17.96
CA ARG A 99 -8.33 -12.61 -16.68
C ARG A 99 -7.02 -11.88 -16.36
N ALA A 100 -6.12 -11.71 -17.33
CA ALA A 100 -4.88 -10.96 -17.15
C ALA A 100 -5.12 -9.47 -16.84
N GLU A 101 -6.14 -8.85 -17.43
CA GLU A 101 -6.54 -7.47 -17.12
C GLU A 101 -7.27 -7.35 -15.77
N GLU A 102 -8.05 -8.36 -15.37
CA GLU A 102 -8.62 -8.47 -14.01
C GLU A 102 -7.53 -8.66 -12.94
N GLU A 103 -6.47 -9.38 -13.28
CA GLU A 103 -5.32 -9.60 -12.42
C GLU A 103 -4.45 -8.33 -12.30
N ARG A 104 -4.37 -7.50 -13.35
CA ARG A 104 -3.50 -6.31 -13.39
C ARG A 104 -3.73 -5.36 -12.22
N TYR A 105 -4.96 -4.90 -12.02
CA TYR A 105 -5.28 -3.89 -10.98
C TYR A 105 -5.92 -4.49 -9.72
N GLY A 106 -6.14 -5.82 -9.70
CA GLY A 106 -6.81 -6.51 -8.61
C GLY A 106 -8.14 -5.86 -8.22
N THR A 107 -8.33 -5.64 -6.92
CA THR A 107 -9.56 -5.04 -6.36
C THR A 107 -9.79 -3.59 -6.79
N HIS A 108 -8.78 -2.90 -7.32
CA HIS A 108 -8.88 -1.49 -7.74
C HIS A 108 -9.37 -1.30 -9.18
N LYS A 109 -9.47 -2.38 -9.97
CA LYS A 109 -9.78 -2.30 -11.41
C LYS A 109 -11.03 -1.48 -11.73
N ALA A 110 -12.15 -1.79 -11.08
CA ALA A 110 -13.43 -1.17 -11.40
C ALA A 110 -13.38 0.36 -11.20
N GLU A 111 -12.73 0.81 -10.13
CA GLU A 111 -12.64 2.24 -9.81
C GLU A 111 -11.61 2.95 -10.68
N ILE A 112 -10.47 2.31 -10.97
CA ILE A 112 -9.47 2.84 -11.93
C ILE A 112 -10.11 3.10 -13.29
N GLU A 113 -10.84 2.13 -13.84
CA GLU A 113 -11.49 2.28 -15.14
C GLU A 113 -12.58 3.37 -15.12
N ARG A 114 -13.38 3.45 -14.05
CA ARG A 114 -14.38 4.51 -13.88
C ARG A 114 -13.73 5.89 -13.84
N LEU A 115 -12.67 6.04 -13.06
CA LEU A 115 -11.97 7.32 -12.87
C LEU A 115 -11.17 7.72 -14.11
N ARG A 116 -10.59 6.77 -14.86
CA ARG A 116 -9.95 7.04 -16.15
C ARG A 116 -10.88 7.76 -17.11
N VAL A 117 -12.08 7.22 -17.30
CA VAL A 117 -13.10 7.83 -18.16
C VAL A 117 -13.52 9.20 -17.64
N ALA A 118 -13.59 9.38 -16.31
CA ALA A 118 -13.94 10.66 -15.72
C ALA A 118 -12.84 11.73 -15.92
N VAL A 119 -11.57 11.37 -15.71
CA VAL A 119 -10.41 12.25 -15.89
C VAL A 119 -10.18 12.58 -17.37
N GLU A 120 -10.49 11.66 -18.29
CA GLU A 120 -10.39 11.93 -19.72
C GLU A 120 -11.43 12.96 -20.19
N LYS A 121 -12.62 12.98 -19.58
CA LYS A 121 -13.64 13.99 -19.85
C LYS A 121 -13.29 15.36 -19.30
N ASP A 122 -12.67 15.41 -18.11
CA ASP A 122 -12.24 16.63 -17.46
C ASP A 122 -10.92 16.41 -16.71
N VAL A 123 -9.81 16.74 -17.38
CA VAL A 123 -8.45 16.59 -16.83
C VAL A 123 -8.24 17.49 -15.61
N CYS A 124 -8.94 18.62 -15.52
CA CYS A 124 -8.79 19.56 -14.42
C CYS A 124 -9.69 19.25 -13.22
N ASN A 125 -10.45 18.16 -13.27
CA ASN A 125 -11.15 17.60 -12.12
C ASN A 125 -10.15 16.92 -11.18
N ARG A 126 -9.49 17.72 -10.33
CA ARG A 126 -8.47 17.26 -9.39
C ARG A 126 -8.95 16.12 -8.48
N PRO A 127 -10.16 16.14 -7.88
CA PRO A 127 -10.63 15.02 -7.07
C PRO A 127 -10.62 13.68 -7.82
N ASN A 128 -11.07 13.64 -9.07
CA ASN A 128 -11.03 12.41 -9.86
C ASN A 128 -9.60 11.99 -10.23
N ALA A 129 -8.74 12.95 -10.58
CA ALA A 129 -7.35 12.66 -10.92
C ALA A 129 -6.54 12.14 -9.72
N THR A 130 -6.72 12.74 -8.54
CA THR A 130 -6.11 12.30 -7.28
C THR A 130 -6.63 10.93 -6.89
N ALA A 131 -7.95 10.70 -6.93
CA ALA A 131 -8.51 9.38 -6.64
C ALA A 131 -7.98 8.30 -7.62
N LEU A 132 -7.82 8.65 -8.90
CA LEU A 132 -7.26 7.74 -9.90
C LEU A 132 -5.83 7.37 -9.54
N ALA A 133 -5.00 8.37 -9.22
CA ALA A 133 -3.61 8.16 -8.82
C ALA A 133 -3.50 7.33 -7.55
N ASP A 134 -4.32 7.61 -6.52
CA ASP A 134 -4.32 6.86 -5.26
C ASP A 134 -4.66 5.38 -5.48
N HIS A 135 -5.65 5.08 -6.33
CA HIS A 135 -5.98 3.70 -6.68
C HIS A 135 -4.89 3.00 -7.52
N LEU A 136 -4.23 3.73 -8.42
CA LEU A 136 -3.11 3.20 -9.19
C LEU A 136 -1.90 2.90 -8.30
N SER A 137 -1.53 3.81 -7.39
CA SER A 137 -0.47 3.59 -6.40
C SER A 137 -0.80 2.44 -5.45
N ALA A 138 -2.05 2.32 -4.98
CA ALA A 138 -2.50 1.19 -4.15
C ALA A 138 -2.42 -0.16 -4.89
N ALA A 139 -2.61 -0.16 -6.21
CA ALA A 139 -2.41 -1.32 -7.07
C ALA A 139 -0.94 -1.56 -7.47
N GLY A 140 -0.01 -0.70 -7.07
CA GLY A 140 1.43 -0.81 -7.37
C GLY A 140 1.86 -0.22 -8.71
N PHE A 141 1.01 0.57 -9.38
CA PHE A 141 1.28 1.17 -10.70
C PHE A 141 1.65 2.66 -10.56
N GLU A 142 2.80 2.92 -9.95
CA GLU A 142 3.26 4.29 -9.67
C GLU A 142 3.50 5.12 -10.95
N ASP A 143 3.97 4.51 -12.04
CA ASP A 143 4.17 5.20 -13.33
C ASP A 143 2.85 5.71 -13.91
N GLU A 144 1.78 4.92 -13.77
CA GLU A 144 0.44 5.29 -14.24
C GLU A 144 -0.18 6.37 -13.35
N ALA A 145 0.07 6.30 -12.03
CA ALA A 145 -0.35 7.31 -11.06
C ALA A 145 0.32 8.67 -11.36
N LEU A 146 1.63 8.65 -11.62
CA LEU A 146 2.39 9.82 -12.02
C LEU A 146 1.86 10.41 -13.32
N ALA A 147 1.62 9.58 -14.35
CA ALA A 147 1.06 10.04 -15.63
C ALA A 147 -0.37 10.61 -15.50
N ALA A 148 -1.16 10.16 -14.51
CA ALA A 148 -2.47 10.72 -14.25
C ALA A 148 -2.35 12.16 -13.69
N LEU A 149 -1.48 12.39 -12.71
CA LEU A 149 -1.34 13.68 -12.03
C LEU A 149 -0.46 14.69 -12.78
N SER A 150 0.61 14.26 -13.44
CA SER A 150 1.50 15.16 -14.19
C SER A 150 0.73 15.92 -15.28
N ARG A 151 -0.21 15.24 -15.97
CA ARG A 151 -1.11 15.87 -16.93
C ARG A 151 -1.97 16.98 -16.32
N VAL A 152 -2.35 16.86 -15.04
CA VAL A 152 -3.09 17.91 -14.32
C VAL A 152 -2.19 19.12 -14.09
N VAL A 153 -0.98 18.89 -13.58
CA VAL A 153 0.02 19.95 -13.32
C VAL A 153 0.42 20.67 -14.61
N ASP A 154 0.49 19.97 -15.74
CA ASP A 154 0.91 20.53 -17.02
C ASP A 154 -0.19 21.34 -17.73
N ARG A 155 -1.47 20.98 -17.55
CA ARG A 155 -2.58 21.52 -18.36
C ARG A 155 -3.54 22.42 -17.59
N CYS A 156 -3.52 22.37 -16.27
CA CYS A 156 -4.49 23.05 -15.43
C CYS A 156 -3.83 24.15 -14.58
N PRO A 157 -4.63 25.08 -14.00
CA PRO A 157 -4.09 26.07 -13.09
C PRO A 157 -3.27 25.42 -11.96
N PRO A 158 -2.17 26.04 -11.52
CA PRO A 158 -1.32 25.48 -10.47
C PRO A 158 -2.13 25.25 -9.19
N ASP A 159 -1.89 24.12 -8.56
CA ASP A 159 -2.49 23.72 -7.30
C ASP A 159 -1.41 23.12 -6.42
N ARG A 160 -1.33 23.60 -5.18
CA ARG A 160 -0.26 23.23 -4.24
C ARG A 160 -0.27 21.72 -4.02
N GLN A 161 -1.40 21.16 -3.59
CA GLN A 161 -1.52 19.77 -3.18
C GLN A 161 -1.17 18.79 -4.33
N THR A 162 -1.70 19.03 -5.52
CA THR A 162 -1.43 18.18 -6.69
C THR A 162 0.05 18.27 -7.10
N THR A 163 0.63 19.47 -7.06
CA THR A 163 2.03 19.69 -7.42
C THR A 163 3.00 18.99 -6.47
N GLU A 164 2.74 19.08 -5.16
CA GLU A 164 3.52 18.37 -4.13
C GLU A 164 3.48 16.85 -4.35
N ARG A 165 2.30 16.30 -4.65
CA ARG A 165 2.15 14.87 -4.94
C ARG A 165 2.95 14.45 -6.18
N VAL A 166 2.92 15.25 -7.25
CA VAL A 166 3.70 14.98 -8.48
C VAL A 166 5.21 15.06 -8.22
N LEU A 167 5.67 16.00 -7.41
CA LEU A 167 7.07 16.10 -6.99
C LEU A 167 7.54 14.83 -6.28
N GLU A 168 6.76 14.32 -5.33
CA GLU A 168 7.06 13.06 -4.64
C GLU A 168 7.09 11.86 -5.59
N LEU A 169 6.13 11.78 -6.52
CA LEU A 169 6.06 10.70 -7.49
C LEU A 169 7.22 10.74 -8.48
N TYR A 170 7.60 11.91 -9.00
CA TYR A 170 8.79 12.04 -9.86
C TYR A 170 10.07 11.60 -9.14
N ARG A 171 10.22 11.97 -7.86
CA ARG A 171 11.35 11.53 -7.04
C ARG A 171 11.38 10.01 -6.88
N LYS A 172 10.24 9.39 -6.54
CA LYS A 172 10.13 7.92 -6.40
C LYS A 172 10.39 7.18 -7.72
N ALA A 173 9.93 7.72 -8.83
CA ALA A 173 10.15 7.18 -10.18
C ALA A 173 11.60 7.40 -10.69
N GLY A 174 12.38 8.27 -10.04
CA GLY A 174 13.72 8.62 -10.48
C GLY A 174 13.76 9.48 -11.76
N ASP A 175 12.65 10.13 -12.13
CA ASP A 175 12.55 11.04 -13.27
C ASP A 175 13.14 12.41 -12.91
N ARG A 176 14.46 12.44 -12.82
CA ARG A 176 15.25 13.59 -12.36
C ARG A 176 14.99 14.87 -13.17
N PRO A 177 14.94 14.86 -14.52
CA PRO A 177 14.76 16.09 -15.29
C PRO A 177 13.43 16.78 -14.98
N ASN A 178 12.33 16.03 -14.94
CA ASN A 178 11.02 16.59 -14.65
C ASN A 178 10.87 16.97 -13.18
N ALA A 179 11.44 16.19 -12.26
CA ALA A 179 11.49 16.51 -10.83
C ALA A 179 12.20 17.86 -10.58
N LEU A 180 13.38 18.05 -11.17
CA LEU A 180 14.20 19.24 -10.96
C LEU A 180 13.50 20.48 -11.53
N ALA A 181 13.02 20.41 -12.78
CA ALA A 181 12.34 21.52 -13.42
C ALA A 181 11.06 21.93 -12.66
N LEU A 182 10.31 20.96 -12.16
CA LEU A 182 9.13 21.24 -11.34
C LEU A 182 9.51 21.83 -9.97
N ALA A 183 10.54 21.29 -9.32
CA ALA A 183 10.98 21.74 -8.00
C ALA A 183 11.52 23.18 -8.04
N GLU A 184 12.30 23.54 -9.07
CA GLU A 184 12.84 24.90 -9.26
C GLU A 184 11.74 25.95 -9.42
N ARG A 185 10.69 25.63 -10.19
CA ARG A 185 9.52 26.49 -10.30
C ARG A 185 8.77 26.55 -8.97
N TYR A 186 8.55 25.40 -8.35
CA TYR A 186 7.74 25.28 -7.15
C TYR A 186 8.30 26.07 -5.97
N VAL A 187 9.61 25.99 -5.69
CA VAL A 187 10.24 26.74 -4.59
C VAL A 187 10.25 28.26 -4.81
N LYS A 188 10.14 28.71 -6.07
CA LYS A 188 10.00 30.14 -6.39
C LYS A 188 8.60 30.64 -6.07
N ASP A 189 7.58 29.84 -6.38
CA ASP A 189 6.17 30.19 -6.21
C ASP A 189 5.68 29.93 -4.77
N HIS A 190 6.31 28.98 -4.06
CA HIS A 190 5.96 28.51 -2.72
C HIS A 190 7.20 28.40 -1.80
N PRO A 191 7.83 29.53 -1.41
CA PRO A 191 9.02 29.53 -0.55
C PRO A 191 8.77 28.98 0.88
N GLU A 192 7.51 28.86 1.29
CA GLU A 192 7.09 28.26 2.55
C GLU A 192 6.98 26.73 2.51
N ALA A 193 7.02 26.12 1.32
CA ALA A 193 6.75 24.69 1.15
C ALA A 193 8.05 23.86 1.20
N ALA A 194 8.21 23.05 2.25
CA ALA A 194 9.39 22.22 2.48
C ALA A 194 9.70 21.23 1.34
N VAL A 195 8.68 20.64 0.72
CA VAL A 195 8.86 19.53 -0.24
C VAL A 195 9.63 19.94 -1.51
N GLY A 196 9.48 21.19 -1.95
CA GLY A 196 10.20 21.70 -3.12
C GLY A 196 11.71 21.75 -2.87
N TYR A 197 12.09 22.26 -1.70
CA TYR A 197 13.48 22.30 -1.26
C TYR A 197 14.01 20.88 -1.01
N ALA A 198 13.23 20.01 -0.40
CA ALA A 198 13.63 18.61 -0.16
C ALA A 198 13.97 17.88 -1.47
N VAL A 199 13.10 17.99 -2.48
CA VAL A 199 13.32 17.35 -3.79
C VAL A 199 14.50 17.97 -4.53
N ARG A 200 14.59 19.32 -4.58
CA ARG A 200 15.70 19.99 -5.26
C ARG A 200 17.05 19.68 -4.61
N GLY A 201 17.10 19.69 -3.28
CA GLY A 201 18.29 19.36 -2.50
C GLY A 201 18.74 17.91 -2.70
N ALA A 202 17.79 16.96 -2.67
CA ALA A 202 18.09 15.55 -2.94
C ALA A 202 18.65 15.33 -4.36
N LEU A 203 18.07 15.96 -5.38
CA LEU A 203 18.56 15.89 -6.76
C LEU A 203 19.93 16.57 -6.92
N ALA A 204 20.20 17.63 -6.17
CA ALA A 204 21.50 18.30 -6.15
C ALA A 204 22.61 17.39 -5.59
N LEU A 205 22.31 16.52 -4.60
CA LEU A 205 23.28 15.54 -4.09
C LEU A 205 23.72 14.56 -5.19
N GLU A 206 22.78 14.09 -6.01
CA GLU A 206 23.08 13.12 -7.08
C GLU A 206 23.93 13.70 -8.21
N THR A 207 23.84 15.01 -8.43
CA THR A 207 24.60 15.73 -9.47
C THR A 207 25.92 16.31 -8.93
N GLY A 208 26.26 16.07 -7.66
CA GLY A 208 27.48 16.55 -7.00
C GLY A 208 27.40 17.99 -6.47
N GLY A 209 26.23 18.64 -6.54
CA GLY A 209 25.94 19.98 -6.06
C GLY A 209 25.82 20.09 -4.53
N THR A 210 26.83 19.64 -3.80
CA THR A 210 26.84 19.50 -2.32
C THR A 210 26.45 20.78 -1.58
N ALA A 211 26.92 21.95 -2.04
CA ALA A 211 26.63 23.23 -1.38
C ALA A 211 25.16 23.65 -1.52
N GLN A 212 24.59 23.52 -2.73
CA GLN A 212 23.18 23.79 -2.98
C GLN A 212 22.30 22.78 -2.25
N ALA A 213 22.68 21.51 -2.28
CA ALA A 213 21.98 20.46 -1.56
C ALA A 213 21.87 20.76 -0.07
N ARG A 214 22.97 21.17 0.57
CA ARG A 214 22.96 21.55 1.98
C ARG A 214 21.98 22.67 2.26
N GLN A 215 22.07 23.76 1.51
CA GLN A 215 21.19 24.92 1.69
C GLN A 215 19.71 24.54 1.54
N ASP A 216 19.38 23.76 0.52
CA ASP A 216 18.00 23.34 0.25
C ASP A 216 17.48 22.38 1.34
N LEU A 217 18.29 21.40 1.74
CA LEU A 217 17.90 20.45 2.79
C LEU A 217 17.76 21.13 4.16
N GLU A 218 18.64 22.08 4.50
CA GLU A 218 18.51 22.90 5.71
C GLU A 218 17.22 23.73 5.71
N GLN A 219 16.89 24.35 4.57
CA GLN A 219 15.63 25.08 4.42
C GLN A 219 14.42 24.15 4.56
N ALA A 220 14.46 22.97 3.94
CA ALA A 220 13.39 21.97 4.03
C ALA A 220 13.14 21.52 5.47
N VAL A 221 14.20 21.18 6.20
CA VAL A 221 14.14 20.76 7.62
C VAL A 221 13.70 21.92 8.52
N THR A 222 14.09 23.15 8.22
CA THR A 222 13.63 24.34 8.96
C THR A 222 12.13 24.56 8.81
N LEU A 223 11.61 24.39 7.59
CA LEU A 223 10.18 24.57 7.29
C LEU A 223 9.33 23.40 7.82
N ASN A 224 9.86 22.18 7.77
CA ASN A 224 9.22 20.99 8.30
C ASN A 224 10.26 20.03 8.88
N PRO A 225 10.53 20.10 10.20
CA PRO A 225 11.47 19.20 10.86
C PRO A 225 11.07 17.71 10.77
N GLY A 226 9.78 17.42 10.58
CA GLY A 226 9.25 16.06 10.38
C GLY A 226 9.37 15.53 8.95
N HIS A 227 9.98 16.28 8.02
CA HIS A 227 10.14 15.82 6.64
C HIS A 227 11.23 14.74 6.55
N GLU A 228 10.84 13.47 6.76
CA GLU A 228 11.73 12.30 6.86
C GLU A 228 12.84 12.26 5.80
N ASP A 229 12.51 12.32 4.51
CA ASP A 229 13.52 12.23 3.44
C ASP A 229 14.55 13.37 3.50
N ALA A 230 14.13 14.60 3.86
CA ALA A 230 15.00 15.76 3.88
C ALA A 230 15.91 15.74 5.11
N ALA A 231 15.35 15.39 6.27
CA ALA A 231 16.10 15.28 7.52
C ALA A 231 17.16 14.18 7.43
N LEU A 232 16.82 13.00 6.88
CA LEU A 232 17.78 11.92 6.70
C LEU A 232 18.89 12.31 5.70
N ALA A 233 18.53 12.91 4.55
CA ALA A 233 19.51 13.37 3.58
C ALA A 233 20.44 14.47 4.16
N LEU A 234 19.91 15.37 4.98
CA LEU A 234 20.71 16.40 5.65
C LEU A 234 21.65 15.79 6.68
N ALA A 235 21.15 14.88 7.53
CA ALA A 235 21.96 14.20 8.54
C ALA A 235 23.12 13.43 7.89
N ASP A 236 22.85 12.67 6.82
CA ASP A 236 23.88 11.96 6.04
C ASP A 236 24.92 12.92 5.43
N LEU A 237 24.46 14.08 4.94
CA LEU A 237 25.32 15.08 4.31
C LEU A 237 26.26 15.79 5.30
N VAL A 238 25.78 16.08 6.52
CA VAL A 238 26.54 16.85 7.51
C VAL A 238 27.34 15.97 8.46
N GLU A 239 26.94 14.71 8.67
CA GLU A 239 27.61 13.77 9.59
C GLU A 239 29.14 13.69 9.42
N PRO A 240 29.72 13.64 8.20
CA PRO A 240 31.17 13.57 8.03
C PRO A 240 31.93 14.80 8.56
N THR A 241 31.27 15.96 8.57
CA THR A 241 31.87 17.24 8.97
C THR A 241 31.44 17.71 10.36
N ASP A 242 30.22 17.37 10.77
CA ASP A 242 29.60 17.80 12.02
C ASP A 242 28.61 16.73 12.50
N GLY A 243 29.14 15.77 13.27
CA GLY A 243 28.33 14.70 13.86
C GLY A 243 27.33 15.21 14.90
N CYS A 244 27.56 16.39 15.50
CA CYS A 244 26.62 16.96 16.47
C CYS A 244 25.40 17.50 15.77
N ARG A 245 25.60 18.29 14.72
CA ARG A 245 24.49 18.78 13.89
C ARG A 245 23.69 17.64 13.28
N ALA A 246 24.36 16.57 12.81
CA ALA A 246 23.68 15.39 12.30
C ALA A 246 22.81 14.72 13.38
N ALA A 247 23.28 14.65 14.62
CA ALA A 247 22.48 14.11 15.72
C ALA A 247 21.27 14.98 16.05
N ASP A 248 21.43 16.31 16.07
CA ASP A 248 20.33 17.24 16.37
C ASP A 248 19.22 17.12 15.30
N VAL A 249 19.59 17.04 14.01
CA VAL A 249 18.61 16.82 12.92
C VAL A 249 17.84 15.51 13.08
N LEU A 250 18.50 14.44 13.53
CA LEU A 250 17.85 13.15 13.77
C LEU A 250 16.92 13.20 14.99
N ASP A 251 17.32 13.89 16.06
CA ASP A 251 16.50 14.06 17.25
C ASP A 251 15.26 14.93 16.96
N ASP A 252 15.41 16.00 16.17
CA ASP A 252 14.30 16.80 15.65
C ASP A 252 13.32 15.91 14.87
N LEU A 253 13.82 15.14 13.89
CA LEU A 253 12.98 14.23 13.11
C LEU A 253 12.18 13.26 14.00
N LEU A 254 12.82 12.67 15.00
CA LEU A 254 12.18 11.74 15.94
C LEU A 254 11.16 12.43 16.86
N GLY A 255 11.30 13.73 17.10
CA GLY A 255 10.36 14.54 17.87
C GLY A 255 9.12 14.96 17.06
N PHE A 256 9.26 15.17 15.76
CA PHE A 256 8.18 15.66 14.88
C PHE A 256 7.51 14.58 14.03
N ALA A 257 8.14 13.42 13.85
CA ALA A 257 7.64 12.33 13.03
C ALA A 257 7.87 10.95 13.66
N SER A 258 7.24 9.92 13.08
CA SER A 258 7.50 8.51 13.41
C SER A 258 8.15 7.80 12.20
N PRO A 259 9.42 8.14 11.89
CA PRO A 259 10.11 7.60 10.72
C PRO A 259 10.29 6.09 10.82
N LYS A 260 10.44 5.44 9.67
CA LYS A 260 10.73 4.00 9.64
C LYS A 260 12.11 3.77 10.28
N GLY A 261 12.18 2.82 11.22
CA GLY A 261 13.42 2.55 11.96
C GLY A 261 13.76 3.63 12.99
N GLY A 262 12.76 4.29 13.57
CA GLY A 262 12.96 5.28 14.64
C GLY A 262 13.88 4.82 15.78
N PRO A 263 13.77 3.58 16.31
CA PRO A 263 14.71 3.05 17.31
C PRO A 263 16.16 3.05 16.83
N GLU A 264 16.43 2.64 15.59
CA GLU A 264 17.75 2.62 14.97
C GLU A 264 18.30 4.03 14.77
N LEU A 265 17.45 4.98 14.34
CA LEU A 265 17.80 6.39 14.20
C LEU A 265 18.18 7.01 15.56
N ARG A 266 17.46 6.67 16.63
CA ARG A 266 17.80 7.12 17.99
C ARG A 266 19.15 6.57 18.47
N VAL A 267 19.45 5.30 18.15
CA VAL A 267 20.77 4.72 18.42
C VAL A 267 21.86 5.43 17.61
N ARG A 268 21.59 5.77 16.34
CA ARG A 268 22.52 6.53 15.49
C ARG A 268 22.79 7.92 16.07
N ALA A 269 21.75 8.68 16.42
CA ALA A 269 21.88 10.00 17.03
C ALA A 269 22.72 9.96 18.31
N ASN A 270 22.43 9.04 19.23
CA ASN A 270 23.20 8.87 20.47
C ASN A 270 24.69 8.57 20.21
N ARG A 271 24.98 7.67 19.26
CA ARG A 271 26.36 7.34 18.88
C ARG A 271 27.11 8.54 18.32
N LEU A 272 26.44 9.35 17.48
CA LEU A 272 27.01 10.58 16.93
C LEU A 272 27.31 11.58 18.04
N ARG A 273 26.40 11.74 19.01
CA ARG A 273 26.60 12.61 20.18
C ARG A 273 27.81 12.18 21.02
N GLU A 274 27.94 10.88 21.29
CA GLU A 274 29.06 10.33 22.04
C GLU A 274 30.40 10.54 21.33
N ARG A 275 30.47 10.23 20.03
CA ARG A 275 31.68 10.38 19.21
C ARG A 275 32.10 11.84 19.07
N GLY A 276 31.14 12.72 18.80
CA GLY A 276 31.35 14.16 18.64
C GLY A 276 31.62 14.88 19.96
N ARG A 277 31.43 14.21 21.11
CA ARG A 277 31.37 14.85 22.45
C ARG A 277 30.44 16.06 22.41
N CYS A 278 29.28 15.87 21.78
CA CYS A 278 28.37 16.95 21.50
C CYS A 278 27.87 17.55 22.81
N PRO A 279 27.70 18.88 22.85
CA PRO A 279 26.97 19.49 23.94
C PRO A 279 25.59 18.83 23.96
N ARG A 280 25.30 18.00 24.98
CA ARG A 280 23.92 17.53 25.19
C ARG A 280 23.08 18.79 25.27
N GLU A 281 22.09 18.93 24.40
CA GLU A 281 21.19 20.09 24.28
C GLU A 281 20.50 20.36 25.60
N ARG A 282 21.26 21.04 26.45
CA ARG A 282 20.82 21.81 27.57
C ARG A 282 20.42 23.11 26.93
N ILE A 283 19.18 23.17 26.45
CA ILE A 283 18.41 24.39 26.28
C ILE A 283 19.20 25.55 25.66
N GLU A 284 18.97 25.91 24.40
CA GLU A 284 19.62 27.10 23.82
C GLU A 284 19.47 28.34 24.74
N GLY A 285 20.59 29.00 25.06
CA GLY A 285 20.63 30.12 26.02
C GLY A 285 20.46 29.73 27.51
N GLY A 286 20.38 28.44 27.81
CA GLY A 286 20.18 27.87 29.13
C GLY A 286 18.74 27.97 29.66
N LYS A 287 17.73 28.39 28.87
CA LYS A 287 16.36 28.65 29.36
C LYS A 287 15.23 28.19 28.42
N ALA A 288 14.37 27.26 28.87
CA ALA A 288 13.22 26.78 28.10
C ALA A 288 12.00 27.59 28.47
N VAL A 289 11.41 28.28 27.51
CA VAL A 289 10.21 29.10 27.73
C VAL A 289 8.99 28.33 27.23
N VAL A 290 8.09 27.98 28.14
CA VAL A 290 6.92 27.14 27.85
C VAL A 290 5.65 27.91 28.20
N PRO A 291 4.65 28.01 27.30
CA PRO A 291 3.38 28.64 27.64
C PRO A 291 2.58 27.79 28.63
N PHE A 292 1.78 28.45 29.47
CA PHE A 292 0.82 27.79 30.35
C PHE A 292 -0.59 28.38 30.17
N VAL A 293 -1.61 27.58 30.46
CA VAL A 293 -3.01 28.03 30.56
C VAL A 293 -3.33 28.31 32.02
N ARG A 294 -4.04 29.40 32.30
CA ARG A 294 -4.54 29.71 33.65
C ARG A 294 -6.03 29.39 33.73
N GLU A 295 -6.38 28.44 34.57
CA GLU A 295 -7.75 28.02 34.91
C GLU A 295 -7.88 28.08 36.43
N ASP A 296 -8.90 28.73 36.99
CA ASP A 296 -9.18 28.80 38.44
C ASP A 296 -7.95 28.98 39.35
N ASP A 297 -7.11 29.97 38.99
CA ASP A 297 -5.83 30.33 39.65
C ASP A 297 -4.71 29.28 39.62
N VAL A 298 -4.90 28.12 39.00
CA VAL A 298 -3.84 27.15 38.73
C VAL A 298 -3.19 27.37 37.37
N MET A 299 -1.91 27.02 37.26
CA MET A 299 -1.15 27.07 36.01
C MET A 299 -1.05 25.67 35.44
N ILE A 300 -1.56 25.48 34.23
CA ILE A 300 -1.63 24.20 33.57
C ILE A 300 -0.67 24.18 32.38
N VAL A 301 0.15 23.14 32.31
CA VAL A 301 1.10 22.88 31.24
C VAL A 301 0.87 21.52 30.61
N GLU A 302 1.21 21.38 29.33
CA GLU A 302 1.23 20.08 28.66
C GLU A 302 2.64 19.48 28.79
N VAL A 303 2.70 18.20 29.16
CA VAL A 303 3.94 17.42 29.23
C VAL A 303 3.84 16.16 28.38
N LEU A 304 5.00 15.62 27.99
CA LEU A 304 5.09 14.31 27.33
C LEU A 304 5.70 13.29 28.29
N VAL A 305 4.97 12.21 28.55
CA VAL A 305 5.38 11.10 29.42
C VAL A 305 5.90 9.94 28.56
N ASN A 306 7.09 9.43 28.89
CA ASN A 306 7.74 8.31 28.20
C ASN A 306 7.80 8.48 26.67
N ASP A 307 7.96 9.72 26.20
CA ASP A 307 8.08 10.11 24.78
C ASP A 307 6.86 9.80 23.91
N MET A 308 5.72 9.43 24.51
CA MET A 308 4.58 8.90 23.76
C MET A 308 3.25 9.55 24.12
N VAL A 309 2.99 9.81 25.41
CA VAL A 309 1.64 10.16 25.87
C VAL A 309 1.63 11.55 26.50
N LYS A 310 0.81 12.43 25.94
CA LYS A 310 0.62 13.79 26.46
C LYS A 310 -0.23 13.78 27.72
N ALA A 311 0.12 14.63 28.67
CA ALA A 311 -0.62 14.82 29.93
C ALA A 311 -0.84 16.31 30.21
N LYS A 312 -2.06 16.66 30.63
CA LYS A 312 -2.39 18.01 31.14
C LYS A 312 -2.03 18.07 32.62
N MET A 313 -1.05 18.88 33.02
CA MET A 313 -0.51 18.87 34.39
C MET A 313 -0.59 20.25 35.03
N ILE A 314 -0.96 20.30 36.31
CA ILE A 314 -0.82 21.52 37.10
C ILE A 314 0.65 21.69 37.50
N LEU A 315 1.21 22.87 37.25
CA LEU A 315 2.53 23.25 37.72
C LEU A 315 2.48 23.51 39.25
N ASP A 316 2.83 22.49 40.04
CA ASP A 316 2.72 22.52 41.50
C ASP A 316 4.09 22.39 42.18
N THR A 317 4.66 23.54 42.55
CA THR A 317 5.93 23.60 43.30
C THR A 317 5.82 23.08 44.74
N GLY A 318 4.60 22.95 45.28
CA GLY A 318 4.33 22.39 46.61
C GLY A 318 4.28 20.86 46.62
N ALA A 319 4.05 20.23 45.48
CA ALA A 319 4.06 18.78 45.35
C ALA A 319 5.49 18.22 45.50
N SER A 320 5.68 17.29 46.44
CA SER A 320 7.00 16.67 46.70
C SER A 320 7.47 15.75 45.57
N SER A 321 6.56 15.22 44.76
CA SER A 321 6.84 14.39 43.58
C SER A 321 5.81 14.65 42.49
N VAL A 322 6.15 14.28 41.25
CA VAL A 322 5.14 14.15 40.19
C VAL A 322 4.05 13.18 40.64
N ALA A 323 2.80 13.62 40.54
CA ALA A 323 1.63 12.83 40.88
C ALA A 323 0.73 12.69 39.66
N LEU A 324 0.27 11.47 39.39
CA LEU A 324 -0.56 11.13 38.24
C LEU A 324 -1.90 10.58 38.74
N THR A 325 -2.97 10.85 38.01
CA THR A 325 -4.26 10.17 38.22
C THR A 325 -4.14 8.70 37.83
N ALA A 326 -4.96 7.85 38.45
CA ALA A 326 -5.02 6.44 38.05
C ALA A 326 -5.48 6.29 36.60
N GLU A 327 -6.43 7.12 36.15
CA GLU A 327 -6.94 7.12 34.78
C GLU A 327 -5.83 7.41 33.76
N PHE A 328 -5.03 8.46 33.99
CA PHE A 328 -3.91 8.76 33.11
C PHE A 328 -2.89 7.62 33.08
N ALA A 329 -2.57 7.03 34.23
CA ALA A 329 -1.60 5.94 34.30
C ALA A 329 -2.05 4.69 33.51
N GLU A 330 -3.35 4.37 33.47
CA GLU A 330 -3.90 3.36 32.57
C GLU A 330 -3.75 3.76 31.11
N ARG A 331 -4.14 4.99 30.77
CA ARG A 331 -4.09 5.52 29.41
C ARG A 331 -2.66 5.56 28.86
N ALA A 332 -1.69 5.84 29.72
CA ALA A 332 -0.27 5.85 29.40
C ALA A 332 0.38 4.45 29.40
N GLY A 333 -0.37 3.39 29.71
CA GLY A 333 0.13 2.02 29.71
C GLY A 333 1.19 1.76 30.79
N LEU A 334 1.17 2.51 31.89
CA LEU A 334 2.15 2.36 32.97
C LEU A 334 1.82 1.13 33.82
N ASP A 335 2.82 0.30 34.11
CA ASP A 335 2.68 -0.76 35.13
C ASP A 335 2.80 -0.16 36.54
N TRP A 336 1.78 0.58 36.96
CA TRP A 336 1.77 1.25 38.27
C TRP A 336 1.15 0.39 39.38
N ARG A 337 0.36 -0.64 39.01
CA ARG A 337 -0.32 -1.52 39.97
C ARG A 337 0.64 -2.47 40.69
N SER A 338 1.77 -2.81 40.06
CA SER A 338 2.87 -3.56 40.70
C SER A 338 3.67 -2.69 41.69
N GLY A 339 3.55 -1.37 41.59
CA GLY A 339 4.25 -0.41 42.43
C GLY A 339 3.91 -0.50 43.92
N GLU A 340 4.92 -0.23 44.76
CA GLU A 340 4.80 -0.15 46.22
C GLU A 340 3.71 0.86 46.61
N ARG A 341 2.77 0.43 47.47
CA ARG A 341 1.72 1.28 48.01
C ARG A 341 2.22 2.03 49.24
N PHE A 342 1.95 3.32 49.30
CA PHE A 342 2.27 4.17 50.46
C PHE A 342 1.16 5.19 50.72
N TYR A 343 1.18 5.80 51.90
CA TYR A 343 0.26 6.88 52.26
C TYR A 343 0.85 8.24 51.86
N VAL A 344 0.02 9.10 51.26
CA VAL A 344 0.40 10.44 50.84
C VAL A 344 -0.59 11.46 51.44
N GLY A 345 -0.07 12.58 51.94
CA GLY A 345 -0.89 13.71 52.33
C GLY A 345 -1.19 14.58 51.12
N THR A 346 -2.46 14.87 50.86
CA THR A 346 -2.93 15.80 49.83
C THR A 346 -3.72 16.94 50.47
N ALA A 347 -4.10 17.95 49.69
CA ALA A 347 -4.98 19.02 50.16
C ALA A 347 -6.35 18.50 50.66
N GLY A 348 -6.80 17.35 50.14
CA GLY A 348 -8.04 16.67 50.56
C GLY A 348 -7.89 15.71 51.74
N GLY A 349 -6.70 15.59 52.34
CA GLY A 349 -6.41 14.68 53.45
C GLY A 349 -5.42 13.56 53.09
N VAL A 350 -5.32 12.53 53.94
CA VAL A 350 -4.41 11.41 53.71
C VAL A 350 -5.08 10.37 52.82
N THR A 351 -4.41 9.98 51.73
CA THR A 351 -4.87 8.95 50.80
C THR A 351 -3.73 7.97 50.44
N THR A 352 -4.03 6.98 49.61
CA THR A 352 -3.05 5.99 49.15
C THR A 352 -2.54 6.31 47.74
N ALA A 353 -1.26 6.14 47.54
CA ALA A 353 -0.61 6.21 46.24
C ALA A 353 0.25 4.98 45.99
N ARG A 354 0.62 4.77 44.73
CA ARG A 354 1.61 3.76 44.32
C ARG A 354 2.78 4.41 43.61
N ARG A 355 3.99 3.95 43.90
CA ARG A 355 5.20 4.47 43.23
C ARG A 355 5.31 3.92 41.82
N VAL A 356 5.64 4.78 40.86
CA VAL A 356 5.95 4.41 39.48
C VAL A 356 7.20 5.18 39.02
N LYS A 357 7.99 4.58 38.12
CA LYS A 357 9.13 5.27 37.51
C LYS A 357 8.79 5.56 36.06
N LEU A 358 8.88 6.82 35.67
CA LEU A 358 8.77 7.26 34.29
C LEU A 358 10.16 7.17 33.64
N ASP A 359 10.22 6.66 32.42
CA ASP A 359 11.45 6.63 31.63
C ASP A 359 11.88 8.06 31.28
N SER A 360 10.91 8.91 30.93
CA SER A 360 11.13 10.33 30.67
C SER A 360 9.91 11.18 30.98
N LEU A 361 10.17 12.45 31.29
CA LEU A 361 9.17 13.50 31.35
C LEU A 361 9.70 14.74 30.63
N MET A 362 8.90 15.31 29.74
CA MET A 362 9.26 16.52 29.00
C MET A 362 8.24 17.64 29.19
N LEU A 363 8.71 18.85 29.46
CA LEU A 363 7.93 20.09 29.45
C LEU A 363 8.53 21.02 28.39
N GLY A 364 7.89 21.08 27.22
CA GLY A 364 8.51 21.67 26.03
C GLY A 364 9.87 20.98 25.73
N PRO A 365 10.96 21.74 25.53
CA PRO A 365 12.28 21.15 25.30
C PRO A 365 12.98 20.70 26.60
N ALA A 366 12.42 20.96 27.78
CA ALA A 366 13.02 20.57 29.05
C ALA A 366 12.71 19.10 29.38
N ARG A 367 13.73 18.24 29.34
CA ARG A 367 13.61 16.80 29.59
C ARG A 367 14.29 16.38 30.91
N VAL A 368 13.65 15.46 31.63
CA VAL A 368 14.27 14.71 32.73
C VAL A 368 13.99 13.22 32.53
N ASP A 369 15.06 12.41 32.56
CA ASP A 369 14.96 10.95 32.48
C ASP A 369 14.83 10.31 33.86
N GLY A 370 14.16 9.15 33.94
CA GLY A 370 14.09 8.34 35.14
C GLY A 370 13.33 8.99 36.31
N VAL A 371 12.29 9.77 36.01
CA VAL A 371 11.52 10.54 37.00
C VAL A 371 10.73 9.62 37.91
N GLN A 372 10.89 9.78 39.22
CA GLN A 372 10.02 9.12 40.20
C GLN A 372 8.68 9.84 40.24
N ALA A 373 7.59 9.10 40.05
CA ALA A 373 6.23 9.59 40.12
C ALA A 373 5.39 8.71 41.05
N SER A 374 4.19 9.19 41.34
CA SER A 374 3.22 8.47 42.16
C SER A 374 1.85 8.49 41.49
N VAL A 375 1.17 7.35 41.48
CA VAL A 375 -0.22 7.26 41.03
C VAL A 375 -1.12 7.33 42.25
N VAL A 376 -1.92 8.39 42.34
CA VAL A 376 -2.76 8.67 43.51
C VAL A 376 -4.19 8.24 43.20
N SER A 377 -4.68 7.19 43.87
CA SER A 377 -5.93 6.54 43.47
C SER A 377 -7.19 7.38 43.73
N ALA A 378 -7.15 8.32 44.66
CA ALA A 378 -8.26 9.22 44.99
C ALA A 378 -8.06 10.64 44.44
N MET A 379 -7.07 10.83 43.55
CA MET A 379 -6.86 12.10 42.87
C MET A 379 -7.72 12.13 41.62
N ASP A 380 -8.60 13.11 41.56
CA ASP A 380 -9.51 13.34 40.46
C ASP A 380 -9.65 14.86 40.26
N PHE A 381 -9.72 15.28 39.01
CA PHE A 381 -9.84 16.68 38.63
C PHE A 381 -10.99 16.82 37.63
N ASP A 382 -12.01 17.60 37.97
CA ASP A 382 -13.22 17.78 37.16
C ASP A 382 -12.97 18.47 35.80
N ASP A 383 -11.76 19.00 35.58
CA ASP A 383 -11.33 19.78 34.41
C ASP A 383 -10.51 18.96 33.39
N GLY A 384 -10.38 17.65 33.60
CA GLY A 384 -9.60 16.75 32.74
C GLY A 384 -8.08 16.86 32.93
N THR A 385 -7.62 17.42 34.06
CA THR A 385 -6.21 17.40 34.45
C THR A 385 -5.74 16.00 34.81
N ASP A 386 -4.56 15.62 34.34
CA ASP A 386 -3.97 14.29 34.46
C ASP A 386 -3.04 14.13 35.68
N GLY A 387 -2.70 15.23 36.35
CA GLY A 387 -1.86 15.20 37.52
C GLY A 387 -1.19 16.51 37.91
N LEU A 388 -0.21 16.39 38.81
CA LEU A 388 0.61 17.47 39.34
C LEU A 388 2.06 17.30 38.91
N LEU A 389 2.65 18.35 38.32
CA LEU A 389 4.06 18.41 37.99
C LEU A 389 4.85 18.89 39.21
N GLY A 390 5.40 17.94 39.97
CA GLY A 390 6.05 18.20 41.26
C GLY A 390 7.59 18.15 41.24
N ASN A 391 8.17 18.19 42.44
CA ASN A 391 9.60 18.45 42.64
C ASN A 391 10.56 17.36 42.14
N THR A 392 10.11 16.12 41.91
CA THR A 392 10.95 15.10 41.25
C THR A 392 11.29 15.43 39.81
N PHE A 393 10.58 16.38 39.19
CA PHE A 393 10.93 17.00 37.91
C PHE A 393 11.44 18.44 38.12
N LEU A 394 10.68 19.26 38.86
CA LEU A 394 10.92 20.70 38.97
C LEU A 394 12.27 21.05 39.62
N SER A 395 12.80 20.22 40.53
CA SER A 395 14.07 20.51 41.21
C SER A 395 15.29 20.52 40.28
N HIS A 396 15.15 20.02 39.05
CA HIS A 396 16.20 20.05 38.03
C HIS A 396 16.37 21.44 37.40
N PHE A 397 15.44 22.36 37.66
CA PHE A 397 15.39 23.67 37.02
C PHE A 397 15.29 24.80 38.06
N GLU A 398 15.84 25.96 37.71
CA GLU A 398 15.41 27.25 38.20
C GLU A 398 14.21 27.70 37.35
N ILE A 399 13.13 28.09 38.03
CA ILE A 399 11.82 28.30 37.42
C ILE A 399 11.45 29.77 37.58
N VAL A 400 11.17 30.44 36.47
CA VAL A 400 10.69 31.84 36.46
C VAL A 400 9.35 31.88 35.75
N VAL A 401 8.30 32.25 36.47
CA VAL A 401 6.95 32.39 35.92
C VAL A 401 6.73 33.86 35.52
N ASN A 402 6.36 34.08 34.26
CA ASN A 402 5.86 35.36 33.77
C ASN A 402 4.33 35.28 33.64
N ALA A 403 3.62 35.83 34.62
CA ALA A 403 2.16 35.76 34.67
C ALA A 403 1.47 36.61 33.59
N GLU A 404 2.06 37.72 33.17
CA GLU A 404 1.53 38.59 32.11
C GLU A 404 1.66 37.92 30.74
N ALA A 405 2.85 37.37 30.45
CA ALA A 405 3.12 36.67 29.20
C ALA A 405 2.56 35.23 29.18
N ARG A 406 2.04 34.73 30.31
CA ARG A 406 1.58 33.34 30.49
C ARG A 406 2.61 32.29 30.09
N THR A 407 3.86 32.51 30.52
CA THR A 407 4.98 31.60 30.25
C THR A 407 5.71 31.20 31.52
N VAL A 408 6.25 29.98 31.52
CA VAL A 408 7.20 29.48 32.51
C VAL A 408 8.55 29.28 31.84
N THR A 409 9.59 29.84 32.45
CA THR A 409 10.97 29.68 31.99
C THR A 409 11.68 28.68 32.89
N LEU A 410 12.26 27.64 32.30
CA LEU A 410 12.99 26.56 32.98
C LEU A 410 14.47 26.66 32.63
N THR A 411 15.30 26.95 33.62
CA THR A 411 16.76 27.06 33.48
C THR A 411 17.43 25.88 34.18
N PRO A 412 18.23 25.03 33.53
CA PRO A 412 18.78 23.84 34.19
C PRO A 412 19.72 24.26 35.32
N ARG A 413 19.52 23.71 36.52
CA ARG A 413 20.46 23.93 37.61
C ARG A 413 21.78 23.23 37.26
N GLN A 414 22.90 23.95 37.34
CA GLN A 414 24.21 23.31 37.26
C GLN A 414 24.37 22.39 38.48
N ARG A 415 24.67 21.11 38.25
CA ARG A 415 24.99 20.15 39.30
C ARG A 415 26.46 20.24 39.67
#